data_AF-A0A7V9KCQ9-F1
#
_entry.id   AF-A0A7V9KCQ9-F1
#
_cell.length_a   1.000
_cell.length_b   1.000
_cell.length_c   1.000
_cell.angle_alpha   90.00
_cell.angle_beta   90.00
_cell.angle_gamma   90.00
#
_symmetry.space_group_name_H-M   'P 1'
#
loop_
_entity.id
_entity.type
_entity.pdbx_description
1 polymer ?
#
loop_
_entity_poly.entity_id
_entity_poly.type
_entity_poly.pdbx_seq_one_letter_code
_entity_poly.pdbx_strand_id
1 'polypeptide(L)'
;MVVEQTSRGERAFDIYSRLLNERIVFLGTPIDDQIANLVVAQLLHLESEDPDKDISIYINSPGGSVYAGLAIYDTMNFIKPDVSTICVGIAMSMGALLLAGGAAGKRMALPNAKILIHQV
;
A
#
# COMPACT_ATOMS: atom_id res chain seq x y z
N MET A 1 -17.65 -10.56 3.34
CA MET A 1 -18.57 -9.66 2.64
C MET A 1 -19.01 -8.60 3.63
N VAL A 2 -18.85 -7.33 3.27
CA VAL A 2 -19.23 -6.17 4.07
C VAL A 2 -20.30 -5.41 3.30
N VAL A 3 -21.36 -4.97 3.98
CA VAL A 3 -22.47 -4.24 3.37
C VAL A 3 -22.34 -2.77 3.74
N GLU A 4 -22.32 -1.90 2.75
CA GLU A 4 -22.35 -0.45 2.92
C GLU A 4 -23.73 0.10 2.52
N GLN A 5 -24.34 0.85 3.43
CA GLN A 5 -25.57 1.59 3.15
C GLN A 5 -25.23 2.93 2.51
N THR A 6 -25.66 3.13 1.27
CA THR A 6 -25.56 4.40 0.55
C THR A 6 -26.94 5.01 0.36
N SER A 7 -26.99 6.29 -0.01
CA SER A 7 -28.26 6.97 -0.38
C SER A 7 -28.99 6.30 -1.56
N ARG A 8 -28.31 5.43 -2.32
CA ARG A 8 -28.87 4.66 -3.46
C ARG A 8 -29.15 3.20 -3.12
N GLY A 9 -29.03 2.79 -1.86
CA GLY A 9 -29.27 1.41 -1.39
C GLY A 9 -28.02 0.72 -0.84
N GLU A 10 -28.13 -0.59 -0.67
CA GLU A 10 -27.06 -1.43 -0.11
C GLU A 10 -26.10 -1.92 -1.21
N ARG A 11 -24.79 -1.79 -0.96
CA ARG A 11 -23.74 -2.38 -1.79
C ARG A 11 -22.90 -3.36 -0.97
N ALA A 12 -22.67 -4.53 -1.54
CA ALA A 12 -21.83 -5.56 -0.95
C ALA A 12 -20.42 -5.52 -1.55
N PHE A 13 -19.41 -5.49 -0.70
CA PHE A 13 -17.99 -5.52 -1.07
C PHE A 13 -17.29 -6.66 -0.34
N ASP A 14 -16.16 -7.13 -0.89
CA ASP A 14 -15.17 -7.79 -0.04
C ASP A 14 -14.46 -6.74 0.83
N ILE A 15 -13.76 -7.21 1.87
CA ILE A 15 -13.17 -6.30 2.86
C ILE A 15 -12.05 -5.44 2.23
N TYR A 16 -11.29 -5.95 1.27
CA TYR A 16 -10.21 -5.18 0.64
C TYR A 16 -10.77 -4.11 -0.29
N SER A 17 -11.81 -4.42 -1.07
CA SER A 17 -12.51 -3.40 -1.87
C SER A 17 -13.08 -2.28 -0.98
N ARG A 18 -13.64 -2.63 0.19
CA ARG A 18 -14.13 -1.62 1.13
C ARG A 18 -13.01 -0.75 1.70
N LEU A 19 -11.84 -1.33 1.99
CA LEU A 19 -10.66 -0.59 2.45
C LEU A 19 -10.09 0.30 1.34
N LEU A 20 -10.10 -0.15 0.09
CA LEU A 20 -9.64 0.65 -1.04
C LEU A 20 -10.48 1.92 -1.20
N ASN A 21 -11.80 1.86 -0.96
CA ASN A 21 -12.66 3.06 -0.95
C ASN A 21 -12.24 4.08 0.15
N GLU A 22 -11.62 3.62 1.24
CA GLU A 22 -11.00 4.49 2.26
C GLU A 22 -9.54 4.83 1.95
N ARG A 23 -9.10 4.58 0.70
CA ARG A 23 -7.74 4.83 0.21
C ARG A 23 -6.66 4.02 0.94
N ILE A 24 -7.04 2.82 1.39
CA ILE A 24 -6.14 1.87 2.05
C ILE A 24 -5.75 0.76 1.08
N VAL A 25 -4.44 0.64 0.85
CA VAL A 25 -3.82 -0.43 0.07
C VAL A 25 -3.07 -1.37 1.02
N PHE A 26 -3.27 -2.68 0.87
CA PHE A 26 -2.63 -3.67 1.75
C PHE A 26 -1.59 -4.51 0.98
N LEU A 27 -0.33 -4.36 1.34
CA LEU A 27 0.79 -5.16 0.84
C LEU A 27 1.12 -6.26 1.86
N GLY A 28 0.37 -7.37 1.79
CA GLY A 28 0.42 -8.45 2.78
C GLY A 28 1.15 -9.73 2.35
N THR A 29 1.79 -9.72 1.19
CA THR A 29 2.39 -10.90 0.55
C THR A 29 3.83 -10.64 0.12
N PRO A 30 4.60 -11.67 -0.27
CA PRO A 30 5.82 -11.49 -1.02
C PRO A 30 5.57 -10.63 -2.27
N ILE A 31 6.57 -9.83 -2.63
CA ILE A 31 6.49 -8.91 -3.77
C ILE A 31 6.95 -9.64 -5.03
N ASP A 32 6.02 -9.85 -5.95
CA ASP A 32 6.27 -10.33 -7.31
C ASP A 32 5.61 -9.37 -8.33
N ASP A 33 5.76 -9.66 -9.62
CA ASP A 33 5.24 -8.79 -10.69
C ASP A 33 3.71 -8.68 -10.66
N GLN A 34 2.99 -9.71 -10.21
CA GLN A 34 1.53 -9.69 -10.14
C GLN A 34 1.07 -8.77 -9.00
N ILE A 35 1.67 -8.91 -7.82
CA ILE A 35 1.37 -8.09 -6.65
C ILE A 35 1.78 -6.64 -6.90
N ALA A 36 2.93 -6.41 -7.51
CA ALA A 36 3.37 -5.06 -7.87
C ALA A 36 2.39 -4.39 -8.84
N ASN A 37 1.99 -5.06 -9.92
CA ASN A 37 1.01 -4.50 -10.85
C ASN A 37 -0.34 -4.20 -10.19
N LEU A 38 -0.79 -5.04 -9.26
CA LEU A 38 -2.03 -4.79 -8.51
C LEU A 38 -1.91 -3.52 -7.65
N VAL A 39 -0.82 -3.37 -6.90
CA VAL A 39 -0.58 -2.19 -6.06
C VAL A 39 -0.46 -0.93 -6.92
N VAL A 40 0.29 -0.98 -8.03
CA VAL A 40 0.42 0.14 -8.98
C VAL A 40 -0.95 0.55 -9.54
N ALA A 41 -1.78 -0.41 -9.95
CA ALA A 41 -3.12 -0.12 -10.44
C ALA A 41 -4.01 0.54 -9.37
N GLN A 42 -3.92 0.10 -8.11
CA GLN A 42 -4.64 0.71 -6.99
C GLN A 42 -4.17 2.14 -6.72
N LEU A 43 -2.87 2.41 -6.76
CA LEU A 43 -2.31 3.75 -6.57
C LEU A 43 -2.80 4.73 -7.64
N LEU A 44 -2.72 4.34 -8.92
CA LEU A 44 -3.19 5.16 -10.03
C LEU A 44 -4.72 5.37 -9.98
N HIS A 45 -5.47 4.34 -9.59
CA HIS A 45 -6.91 4.47 -9.38
C HIS A 45 -7.24 5.52 -8.31
N LEU A 46 -6.59 5.44 -7.15
CA LEU A 46 -6.82 6.37 -6.04
C LEU A 46 -6.39 7.80 -6.35
N GLU A 47 -5.30 7.98 -7.10
CA GLU A 47 -4.94 9.29 -7.65
C GLU A 47 -6.04 9.85 -8.56
N SER A 48 -6.57 9.01 -9.46
CA SER A 48 -7.62 9.44 -10.40
C SER A 48 -8.93 9.83 -9.71
N GLU A 49 -9.26 9.20 -8.57
CA GLU A 49 -10.45 9.52 -7.79
C GLU A 49 -10.32 10.84 -7.02
N ASP A 50 -9.17 11.07 -6.38
CA ASP A 50 -8.90 12.30 -5.64
C ASP A 50 -7.38 12.48 -5.50
N PRO A 51 -6.76 13.36 -6.32
CA PRO A 51 -5.31 13.51 -6.35
C PRO A 51 -4.76 14.33 -5.17
N ASP A 52 -5.63 14.95 -4.35
CA ASP A 52 -5.24 15.79 -3.22
C ASP A 52 -5.33 15.06 -1.86
N LYS A 53 -5.90 13.86 -1.83
CA LYS A 53 -6.03 13.06 -0.60
C LYS A 53 -4.94 12.01 -0.50
N ASP A 54 -4.35 11.91 0.70
CA ASP A 54 -3.39 10.87 1.06
C ASP A 54 -3.87 9.45 0.72
N ILE A 55 -2.91 8.58 0.44
CA ILE A 55 -3.10 7.13 0.29
C ILE A 55 -2.33 6.44 1.42
N SER A 56 -2.92 5.42 2.05
CA SER A 56 -2.25 4.65 3.11
C SER A 56 -1.89 3.24 2.63
N ILE A 57 -0.60 2.92 2.58
CA ILE A 57 -0.11 1.57 2.32
C ILE A 57 0.23 0.89 3.65
N TYR A 58 -0.48 -0.18 3.95
CA TYR A 58 -0.18 -1.08 5.08
C TYR A 58 0.72 -2.22 4.60
N ILE A 59 1.89 -2.34 5.20
CA ILE A 59 2.95 -3.25 4.76
C ILE A 59 3.15 -4.36 5.79
N ASN A 60 2.92 -5.59 5.34
CA ASN A 60 3.27 -6.84 6.02
C ASN A 60 3.93 -7.79 5.03
N SER A 61 5.18 -7.52 4.67
CA SER A 61 5.85 -8.24 3.58
C SER A 61 7.27 -8.68 3.97
N PRO A 62 7.66 -9.93 3.63
CA PRO A 62 9.05 -10.37 3.72
C PRO A 62 9.95 -9.79 2.61
N GLY A 63 9.41 -8.95 1.73
CA GLY A 63 10.08 -8.46 0.52
C GLY A 63 9.82 -9.34 -0.69
N GLY A 64 10.73 -9.33 -1.65
CA GLY A 64 10.57 -10.10 -2.90
C GLY A 64 11.43 -9.56 -4.03
N SER A 65 10.90 -9.60 -5.26
CA SER A 65 11.57 -9.11 -6.47
C SER A 65 11.92 -7.63 -6.33
N VAL A 66 13.20 -7.31 -6.56
CA VAL A 66 13.72 -5.94 -6.52
C VAL A 66 13.02 -5.07 -7.59
N TYR A 67 12.95 -5.56 -8.83
CA TYR A 67 12.34 -4.80 -9.93
C TYR A 67 10.84 -4.59 -9.74
N ALA A 68 10.12 -5.61 -9.25
CA ALA A 68 8.71 -5.48 -8.93
C ALA A 68 8.47 -4.44 -7.81
N GLY A 69 9.30 -4.46 -6.76
CA GLY A 69 9.23 -3.47 -5.70
C GLY A 69 9.60 -2.06 -6.18
N LEU A 70 10.54 -1.92 -7.12
CA LEU A 70 10.88 -0.63 -7.72
C LEU A 70 9.72 -0.03 -8.53
N ALA A 71 8.92 -0.85 -9.22
CA ALA A 71 7.72 -0.37 -9.90
C ALA A 71 6.70 0.27 -8.93
N ILE A 72 6.52 -0.34 -7.74
CA ILE A 72 5.69 0.25 -6.68
C ILE A 72 6.32 1.54 -6.18
N TYR A 73 7.63 1.52 -5.87
CA TYR A 73 8.35 2.68 -5.32
C TYR A 73 8.31 3.88 -6.27
N ASP A 74 8.57 3.69 -7.55
CA ASP A 74 8.53 4.76 -8.55
C ASP A 74 7.12 5.33 -8.69
N THR A 75 6.09 4.47 -8.65
CA THR A 75 4.68 4.90 -8.69
C THR A 75 4.32 5.74 -7.46
N MET A 76 4.78 5.36 -6.26
CA MET A 76 4.56 6.15 -5.03
C MET A 76 5.13 7.57 -5.14
N ASN A 77 6.25 7.74 -5.86
CA ASN A 77 6.89 9.05 -6.08
C ASN A 77 6.32 9.81 -7.30
N PHE A 78 5.68 9.10 -8.22
CA PHE A 78 5.12 9.67 -9.44
C PHE A 78 3.75 10.31 -9.21
N ILE A 79 2.89 9.65 -8.43
CA ILE A 79 1.52 10.12 -8.21
C ILE A 79 1.50 11.38 -7.34
N LYS A 80 0.48 12.23 -7.51
CA LYS A 80 0.32 13.46 -6.74
C LYS A 80 0.01 13.25 -5.24
N PRO A 81 -0.82 12.27 -4.84
CA PRO A 81 -1.11 12.02 -3.42
C PRO A 81 0.14 11.70 -2.60
N ASP A 82 0.19 12.22 -1.38
CA ASP A 82 1.16 11.73 -0.41
C ASP A 82 0.86 10.27 -0.05
N VAL A 83 1.87 9.42 -0.14
CA VAL A 83 1.76 8.01 0.25
C VAL A 83 2.24 7.82 1.68
N SER A 84 1.29 7.66 2.60
CA SER A 84 1.56 7.21 3.97
C SER A 84 1.88 5.72 3.99
N THR A 85 2.86 5.32 4.78
CA THR A 85 3.26 3.90 4.89
C THR A 85 3.27 3.45 6.35
N ILE A 86 2.67 2.28 6.60
CA ILE A 86 2.48 1.74 7.94
C ILE A 86 2.96 0.30 7.98
N CYS A 87 4.00 0.00 8.75
CA CYS A 87 4.42 -1.36 8.98
C CYS A 87 3.52 -2.06 10.00
N VAL A 88 2.89 -3.15 9.58
CA VAL A 88 2.06 -4.02 10.41
C VAL A 88 2.62 -5.44 10.34
N GLY A 89 3.28 -5.91 11.41
CA GLY A 89 3.97 -7.19 11.40
C GLY A 89 5.41 -7.05 10.90
N ILE A 90 5.65 -7.24 9.60
CA ILE A 90 7.03 -7.21 9.05
C ILE A 90 7.17 -6.30 7.83
N ALA A 91 8.30 -5.63 7.72
CA ALA A 91 8.76 -4.98 6.49
C ALA A 91 10.23 -5.35 6.29
N MET A 92 10.48 -6.34 5.44
CA MET A 92 11.82 -6.87 5.19
C MET A 92 12.23 -6.65 3.73
N SER A 93 13.52 -6.44 3.47
CA SER A 93 14.07 -6.29 2.11
C SER A 93 13.30 -5.21 1.32
N MET A 94 12.72 -5.52 0.17
CA MET A 94 11.89 -4.58 -0.59
C MET A 94 10.67 -4.05 0.18
N GLY A 95 10.13 -4.80 1.15
CA GLY A 95 9.09 -4.28 2.05
C GLY A 95 9.63 -3.17 2.96
N ALA A 96 10.87 -3.27 3.43
CA ALA A 96 11.54 -2.23 4.21
C ALA A 96 11.84 -0.99 3.37
N LEU A 97 12.23 -1.17 2.11
CA LEU A 97 12.46 -0.09 1.16
C LEU A 97 11.15 0.69 0.90
N LEU A 98 10.05 -0.01 0.61
CA LEU A 98 8.75 0.62 0.39
C LEU A 98 8.25 1.36 1.63
N LEU A 99 8.43 0.79 2.83
CA LEU A 99 8.16 1.48 4.08
C LEU A 99 8.97 2.78 4.22
N ALA A 100 10.25 2.74 3.89
CA ALA A 100 11.09 3.93 3.94
C ALA A 100 10.73 4.97 2.87
N GLY A 101 10.14 4.52 1.75
CA GLY A 101 9.74 5.32 0.58
C GLY A 101 8.44 6.11 0.74
N GLY A 102 7.70 5.94 1.83
CA GLY A 102 6.54 6.79 2.10
C GLY A 102 6.89 8.27 2.28
N ALA A 103 5.89 9.13 2.13
CA ALA A 103 6.02 10.58 2.25
C ALA A 103 6.66 10.99 3.60
N ALA A 104 7.48 12.04 3.57
CA ALA A 104 8.20 12.52 4.75
C ALA A 104 7.23 12.88 5.89
N GLY A 105 7.50 12.39 7.10
CA GLY A 105 6.62 12.58 8.26
C GLY A 105 5.40 11.66 8.31
N LYS A 106 5.14 10.85 7.27
CA LYS A 106 3.99 9.93 7.16
C LYS A 106 4.43 8.46 7.08
N ARG A 107 5.51 8.09 7.77
CA ARG A 107 6.05 6.73 7.84
C ARG A 107 5.95 6.23 9.27
N MET A 108 5.22 5.14 9.47
CA MET A 108 4.84 4.64 10.79
C MET A 108 5.10 3.14 10.90
N ALA A 109 5.26 2.67 12.13
CA ALA A 109 5.34 1.24 12.43
C ALA A 109 4.56 0.96 13.71
N LEU A 110 3.85 -0.16 13.75
CA LEU A 110 3.23 -0.61 14.99
C LEU A 110 4.29 -1.06 16.02
N PRO A 111 4.00 -1.03 17.34
CA PRO A 111 5.00 -1.23 18.38
C PRO A 111 5.80 -2.53 18.32
N ASN A 112 5.22 -3.59 17.75
CA ASN A 112 5.83 -4.92 17.65
C ASN A 112 6.33 -5.25 16.22
N ALA A 113 6.29 -4.28 15.31
CA ALA A 113 6.71 -4.48 13.95
C ALA A 113 8.22 -4.73 13.85
N LYS A 114 8.63 -5.54 12.87
CA LYS A 114 10.04 -5.81 12.59
C LYS A 114 10.42 -5.27 11.22
N ILE A 115 11.47 -4.45 11.20
CA ILE A 115 12.03 -3.88 9.99
C ILE A 115 13.40 -4.52 9.77
N LEU A 116 13.61 -5.12 8.59
CA LEU A 116 14.87 -5.77 8.22
C LEU A 116 15.38 -5.16 6.92
N ILE A 117 16.54 -4.50 6.99
CA ILE A 117 17.35 -4.17 5.83
C ILE A 117 18.55 -5.11 5.77
N HIS A 118 18.87 -5.60 4.58
CA HIS A 118 20.05 -6.40 4.33
C HIS A 118 20.47 -6.24 2.88
N GLN A 119 21.72 -6.58 2.57
CA GLN A 119 22.19 -6.73 1.20
C GLN A 119 21.90 -8.15 0.69
N VAL A 120 21.80 -8.27 -0.63
CA VAL A 120 21.74 -9.56 -1.33
C VAL A 120 23.14 -10.15 -1.44
#